data_AF-A0A5D3E927-F1
#
_entry.id   AF-A0A5D3E927-F1
#
_cell.length_a   1.000
_cell.length_b   1.000
_cell.length_c   1.000
_cell.angle_alpha   90.00
_cell.angle_beta   90.00
_cell.angle_gamma   90.00
#
_symmetry.space_group_name_H-M   'P 1'
#
loop_
_entity.id
_entity.type
_entity.pdbx_description
1 polymer ?
#
loop_
_entity_poly.entity_id
_entity_poly.type
_entity_poly.pdbx_seq_one_letter_code
_entity_poly.pdbx_strand_id
1 'polypeptide(L)'
;MKSSNIQSTQDWMDFVKEKKSARFKAESAKFKSMKKRQLPHTCSRKGYTRLAEDMCNGSDQLSNATNDQVVNNIATNPIGTSPPSINDNNTLRKCTLLDWGGTGEVVAEGRWSSNDPKVTVHHVPLGPHAVRVYMDLPKKSNAILWRPNS
;
A
#
# COMPACT_ATOMS: atom_id res chain seq x y z
N MET A 1 11.88 -3.61 -46.85
CA MET A 1 13.15 -4.29 -46.51
C MET A 1 12.88 -5.37 -45.48
N LYS A 2 13.54 -6.52 -45.61
CA LYS A 2 13.51 -7.61 -44.63
C LYS A 2 14.60 -7.38 -43.59
N SER A 3 14.35 -7.75 -42.32
CA SER A 3 15.38 -7.70 -41.27
C SER A 3 16.46 -8.76 -41.49
N SER A 4 17.71 -8.45 -41.13
CA SER A 4 18.87 -9.33 -41.29
C SER A 4 18.76 -10.66 -40.55
N ASN A 5 17.88 -10.74 -39.55
CA ASN A 5 17.76 -11.89 -38.64
C ASN A 5 16.87 -13.01 -39.19
N ILE A 6 16.26 -12.82 -40.36
CA ILE A 6 15.43 -13.84 -41.01
C ILE A 6 16.22 -14.39 -42.19
N GLN A 7 16.17 -15.69 -42.45
CA GLN A 7 16.96 -16.31 -43.52
C GLN A 7 16.25 -16.26 -44.88
N SER A 8 14.92 -16.36 -44.90
CA SER A 8 14.10 -16.35 -46.12
C SER A 8 13.28 -15.08 -46.29
N THR A 9 13.21 -14.55 -47.50
CA THR A 9 12.35 -13.38 -47.82
C THR A 9 10.88 -13.76 -47.78
N GLN A 10 10.56 -15.01 -48.11
CA GLN A 10 9.19 -15.51 -48.10
C GLN A 10 8.65 -15.61 -46.67
N ASP A 11 9.44 -16.13 -45.74
CA ASP A 11 9.08 -16.25 -44.33
C ASP A 11 8.80 -14.87 -43.71
N TRP A 12 9.56 -13.85 -44.13
CA TRP A 12 9.28 -12.46 -43.73
C TRP A 12 7.95 -11.95 -44.26
N MET A 13 7.63 -12.22 -45.53
CA MET A 13 6.36 -11.82 -46.12
C MET A 13 5.17 -12.53 -45.46
N ASP A 14 5.30 -13.82 -45.16
CA ASP A 14 4.27 -14.59 -44.50
C ASP A 14 4.09 -14.17 -43.04
N PHE A 15 5.18 -13.87 -42.31
CA PHE A 15 5.12 -13.26 -40.99
C PHE A 15 4.39 -11.91 -41.03
N VAL A 16 4.72 -11.03 -41.97
CA VAL A 16 4.07 -9.72 -42.09
C VAL A 16 2.57 -9.87 -42.41
N LYS A 17 2.22 -10.85 -43.26
CA LYS A 17 0.83 -11.18 -43.59
C LYS A 17 0.08 -11.69 -42.35
N GLU A 18 0.69 -12.58 -41.56
CA GLU A 18 0.13 -13.09 -40.32
C GLU A 18 -0.10 -11.96 -39.29
N LYS A 19 0.88 -11.09 -39.07
CA LYS A 19 0.77 -9.95 -38.14
C LYS A 19 -0.24 -8.89 -38.58
N LYS A 20 -0.59 -8.83 -39.87
CA LYS A 20 -1.64 -7.95 -40.40
C LYS A 20 -3.02 -8.61 -40.46
N SER A 21 -3.10 -9.92 -40.19
CA SER A 21 -4.35 -10.66 -40.22
C SER A 21 -5.37 -10.15 -39.21
N ALA A 22 -6.66 -10.33 -39.52
CA ALA A 22 -7.75 -9.95 -38.64
C ALA A 22 -7.69 -10.68 -37.29
N ARG A 23 -7.35 -11.98 -37.32
CA ARG A 23 -7.16 -12.82 -36.13
C ARG A 23 -6.09 -12.24 -35.20
N PHE A 24 -4.90 -11.95 -35.74
CA PHE A 24 -3.81 -11.38 -34.95
C PHE A 24 -4.18 -10.02 -34.36
N LYS A 25 -4.87 -9.16 -35.11
CA LYS A 25 -5.36 -7.87 -34.61
C LYS A 25 -6.36 -8.02 -33.46
N ALA A 26 -7.31 -8.95 -33.58
CA ALA A 26 -8.27 -9.25 -32.52
C ALA A 26 -7.58 -9.76 -31.25
N GLU A 27 -6.64 -10.69 -31.41
CA GLU A 27 -5.86 -11.23 -30.30
C GLU A 27 -4.97 -10.15 -29.65
N SER A 28 -4.28 -9.33 -30.44
CA SER A 28 -3.52 -8.18 -29.95
C SER A 28 -4.40 -7.18 -29.20
N ALA A 29 -5.59 -6.90 -29.69
CA ALA A 29 -6.54 -6.00 -29.02
C ALA A 29 -6.97 -6.56 -27.65
N LYS A 30 -7.21 -7.87 -27.54
CA LYS A 30 -7.47 -8.55 -26.26
C LYS A 30 -6.29 -8.41 -25.29
N PHE A 31 -5.05 -8.64 -25.73
CA PHE A 31 -3.87 -8.44 -24.88
C PHE A 31 -3.68 -6.97 -24.45
N LYS A 32 -3.94 -6.01 -25.35
CA LYS A 32 -3.91 -4.58 -25.02
C LYS A 32 -5.00 -4.18 -24.02
N SER A 33 -6.21 -4.72 -24.14
CA SER A 33 -7.30 -4.45 -23.18
C SER A 33 -6.99 -5.05 -21.81
N MET A 34 -6.42 -6.25 -21.75
CA MET A 34 -5.91 -6.85 -20.52
C MET A 34 -4.81 -5.99 -19.89
N LYS A 35 -3.85 -5.51 -20.67
CA LYS A 35 -2.76 -4.64 -20.18
C LYS A 35 -3.26 -3.28 -19.70
N LYS A 36 -4.31 -2.71 -20.33
CA LYS A 36 -4.95 -1.46 -19.89
C LYS A 36 -5.68 -1.62 -18.55
N ARG A 37 -6.24 -2.81 -18.29
CA ARG A 37 -6.99 -3.13 -17.06
C ARG A 37 -6.08 -3.54 -15.90
N GLN A 38 -4.90 -4.09 -16.18
CA GLN A 38 -3.86 -4.19 -15.15
C GLN A 38 -3.51 -2.78 -14.70
N LEU A 39 -3.74 -2.47 -13.43
CA LEU A 39 -3.17 -1.29 -12.81
C LEU A 39 -1.67 -1.35 -13.07
N PRO A 40 -1.09 -0.35 -13.77
CA PRO A 40 0.34 -0.22 -13.81
C PRO A 40 0.75 0.10 -12.37
N HIS A 41 1.10 -0.93 -11.60
CA HIS A 41 2.15 -0.77 -10.61
C HIS A 41 3.43 -0.54 -11.44
N THR A 42 3.51 0.61 -12.10
CA THR A 42 4.77 1.09 -12.60
C THR A 42 5.56 1.39 -11.34
N CYS A 43 6.42 0.46 -10.97
CA CYS A 43 7.68 0.74 -10.28
C CYS A 43 8.55 1.65 -11.17
N SER A 44 7.98 2.76 -11.62
CA SER A 44 8.67 3.89 -12.20
C SER A 44 8.60 4.97 -11.15
N ARG A 45 9.72 5.66 -10.97
CA ARG A 45 9.91 6.71 -9.97
C ARG A 45 8.84 7.83 -10.06
N LYS A 46 8.16 7.96 -11.20
CA LYS A 46 7.05 8.91 -11.44
C LYS A 46 5.66 8.45 -10.94
N GLY A 47 5.48 7.17 -10.58
CA GLY A 47 4.21 6.66 -10.06
C GLY A 47 3.97 7.02 -8.60
N TYR A 48 5.04 7.03 -7.79
CA TYR A 48 4.96 7.33 -6.35
C TYR A 48 4.56 8.76 -6.03
N THR A 49 4.94 9.74 -6.86
CA THR A 49 4.53 11.14 -6.67
C THR A 49 3.03 11.33 -6.77
N ARG A 50 2.38 10.69 -7.75
CA ARG A 50 0.90 10.73 -7.87
C ARG A 50 0.22 10.01 -6.71
N LEU A 51 0.79 8.90 -6.24
CA LEU A 51 0.28 8.20 -5.06
C LEU A 51 0.35 9.10 -3.81
N ALA A 52 1.47 9.83 -3.63
CA ALA A 52 1.63 10.77 -2.54
C ALA A 52 0.65 11.96 -2.63
N GLU A 53 0.42 12.50 -3.83
CA GLU A 53 -0.55 13.56 -4.10
C GLU A 53 -2.00 13.10 -3.84
N ASP A 54 -2.39 11.93 -4.36
CA ASP A 54 -3.73 11.35 -4.16
C ASP A 54 -4.01 11.07 -2.67
N MET A 55 -3.00 10.62 -1.91
CA MET A 55 -3.10 10.43 -0.46
C MET A 55 -3.24 11.75 0.31
N CYS A 56 -2.67 12.85 -0.19
CA CYS A 56 -2.76 14.16 0.43
C CYS A 56 -4.12 14.82 0.13
N ASN A 57 -4.65 14.65 -1.08
CA ASN A 57 -5.92 15.25 -1.51
C ASN A 57 -7.16 14.55 -0.92
N GLY A 58 -7.02 13.31 -0.45
CA GLY A 58 -8.10 12.56 0.20
C GLY A 58 -8.41 13.00 1.64
N SER A 59 -7.55 13.77 2.31
CA SER A 59 -7.78 14.21 3.70
C SER A 59 -8.77 15.38 3.83
N ASP A 60 -9.02 16.11 2.75
CA ASP A 60 -9.74 17.39 2.82
C ASP A 60 -11.26 17.26 2.80
N GLN A 61 -11.80 16.04 2.59
CA GLN A 61 -13.26 15.81 2.57
C GLN A 61 -13.85 15.36 3.92
N LEU A 62 -13.05 15.15 4.97
CA LEU A 62 -13.54 14.69 6.28
C LEU A 62 -13.19 15.64 7.44
N SER A 63 -13.09 16.94 7.18
CA SER A 63 -12.95 17.96 8.23
C SER A 63 -14.28 18.54 8.72
N ASN A 64 -15.42 18.15 8.12
CA ASN A 64 -16.74 18.70 8.45
C ASN A 64 -17.65 17.75 9.25
N ALA A 65 -17.14 16.60 9.68
CA ALA A 65 -17.87 15.67 10.56
C ALA A 65 -17.07 15.44 11.85
N THR A 66 -16.85 16.52 12.61
CA THR A 66 -16.38 16.40 13.99
C THR A 66 -17.59 16.29 14.91
N ASN A 67 -17.44 15.44 15.94
CA ASN A 67 -18.24 15.35 17.17
C ASN A 67 -19.48 14.44 17.09
N ASP A 68 -19.28 13.14 17.30
CA ASP A 68 -19.74 12.48 18.53
C ASP A 68 -19.40 10.98 18.51
N GLN A 69 -19.13 10.43 19.70
CA GLN A 69 -18.97 9.00 20.00
C GLN A 69 -17.56 8.38 19.90
N VAL A 70 -16.66 8.78 20.79
CA VAL A 70 -16.00 7.80 21.69
C VAL A 70 -15.91 8.42 23.08
N VAL A 71 -16.75 7.91 23.98
CA VAL A 71 -16.86 8.27 25.39
C VAL A 71 -15.52 8.14 26.12
N ASN A 72 -15.05 9.27 26.64
CA ASN A 72 -13.95 9.36 27.61
C ASN A 72 -14.47 8.97 29.01
N ASN A 73 -13.80 8.03 29.67
CA ASN A 73 -14.02 7.76 31.09
C ASN A 73 -12.89 8.35 31.96
N ILE A 74 -13.22 9.51 32.59
CA ILE A 74 -12.92 10.00 33.97
C ILE A 74 -11.42 10.23 34.36
N ALA A 75 -10.92 11.39 34.84
CA ALA A 75 -11.40 12.25 35.94
C ALA A 75 -10.85 13.72 35.93
N THR A 76 -11.74 14.69 36.22
CA THR A 76 -11.62 15.93 37.05
C THR A 76 -10.43 16.94 36.96
N ASN A 77 -10.66 18.07 36.24
CA ASN A 77 -10.45 19.54 36.50
C ASN A 77 -9.13 20.14 37.09
N PRO A 78 -8.80 21.46 36.90
CA PRO A 78 -9.19 22.45 35.86
C PRO A 78 -8.00 23.27 35.23
N ILE A 79 -8.26 23.83 34.05
CA ILE A 79 -7.78 25.10 33.44
C ILE A 79 -6.33 25.59 33.75
N GLY A 80 -5.47 25.55 32.74
CA GLY A 80 -4.19 26.27 32.70
C GLY A 80 -3.52 26.17 31.32
N THR A 81 -3.47 27.30 30.62
CA THR A 81 -2.87 27.57 29.31
C THR A 81 -1.45 27.02 29.11
N SER A 82 -1.28 26.06 28.18
CA SER A 82 -0.19 25.89 27.19
C SER A 82 -0.25 24.46 26.63
N PRO A 83 0.06 24.21 25.34
CA PRO A 83 0.07 22.85 24.80
C PRO A 83 1.13 22.05 25.56
N PRO A 84 0.78 20.88 26.15
CA PRO A 84 1.77 20.08 26.83
C PRO A 84 2.76 19.60 25.76
N SER A 85 4.00 20.09 25.83
CA SER A 85 5.13 19.43 25.20
C SER A 85 5.11 17.98 25.68
N ILE A 86 4.78 17.06 24.78
CA ILE A 86 4.78 15.63 25.06
C ILE A 86 6.20 15.29 25.50
N ASN A 87 6.36 15.05 26.79
CA ASN A 87 7.63 14.74 27.38
C ASN A 87 8.05 13.32 26.96
N ASP A 88 9.33 13.19 26.63
CA ASP A 88 9.99 11.94 26.31
C ASP A 88 10.00 11.02 27.53
N ASN A 89 8.94 10.21 27.69
CA ASN A 89 8.91 9.10 28.62
C ASN A 89 8.61 7.81 27.86
N ASN A 90 9.70 7.11 27.55
CA ASN A 90 9.87 5.80 26.93
C ASN A 90 8.96 4.68 27.50
N THR A 91 7.65 4.81 27.31
CA THR A 91 6.60 3.81 27.52
C THR A 91 5.83 3.64 26.23
N LEU A 92 6.57 3.43 25.13
CA LEU A 92 6.06 3.18 23.79
C LEU A 92 4.86 2.21 23.89
N ARG A 93 3.64 2.71 23.61
CA ARG A 93 2.39 2.02 23.97
C ARG A 93 2.46 0.56 23.49
N LYS A 94 2.44 -0.39 24.43
CA LYS A 94 2.44 -1.81 24.10
C LYS A 94 1.17 -2.14 23.32
N CYS A 95 1.31 -2.96 22.30
CA CYS A 95 0.20 -3.46 21.49
C CYS A 95 0.38 -4.95 21.22
N THR A 96 -0.74 -5.64 21.05
CA THR A 96 -0.78 -7.02 20.59
C THR A 96 -1.06 -7.05 19.09
N LEU A 97 -0.34 -7.91 18.36
CA LEU A 97 -0.57 -8.17 16.95
C LEU A 97 -1.46 -9.40 16.83
N LEU A 98 -2.54 -9.26 16.07
CA LEU A 98 -3.50 -10.33 15.82
C LEU A 98 -3.21 -11.03 14.49
N ASP A 99 -3.55 -12.31 14.42
CA ASP A 99 -3.53 -13.06 13.18
C ASP A 99 -4.48 -12.43 12.15
N TRP A 100 -3.98 -12.28 10.92
CA TRP A 100 -4.72 -11.65 9.83
C TRP A 100 -5.91 -12.49 9.35
N GLY A 101 -5.91 -13.80 9.63
CA GLY A 101 -6.98 -14.74 9.27
C GLY A 101 -8.32 -14.48 9.98
N GLY A 102 -8.39 -13.48 10.87
CA GLY A 102 -9.62 -13.13 11.58
C GLY A 102 -9.95 -14.07 12.74
N THR A 103 -9.01 -14.94 13.12
CA THR A 103 -9.13 -15.87 14.25
C THR A 103 -9.11 -15.16 15.60
N GLY A 104 -8.63 -13.91 15.65
CA GLY A 104 -8.46 -13.14 16.88
C GLY A 104 -7.28 -13.60 17.74
N GLU A 105 -6.47 -14.53 17.26
CA GLU A 105 -5.31 -15.04 17.98
C GLU A 105 -4.18 -14.01 18.04
N VAL A 106 -3.55 -13.86 19.21
CA VAL A 106 -2.38 -13.00 19.37
C VAL A 106 -1.13 -13.73 18.86
N VAL A 107 -0.50 -13.18 17.83
CA VAL A 107 0.70 -13.77 17.19
C VAL A 107 2.01 -13.16 17.67
N ALA A 108 1.97 -11.91 18.14
CA ALA A 108 3.16 -11.21 18.64
C ALA A 108 2.78 -10.04 19.55
N GLU A 109 3.76 -9.58 20.33
CA GLU A 109 3.70 -8.31 21.06
C GLU A 109 4.64 -7.29 20.42
N GLY A 110 4.25 -6.03 20.50
CA GLY A 110 5.04 -4.93 19.98
C GLY A 110 4.72 -3.61 20.66
N ARG A 111 5.33 -2.54 20.14
CA ARG A 111 5.19 -1.18 20.66
C ARG A 111 4.98 -0.17 19.52
N TRP A 112 4.06 0.77 19.71
CA TRP A 112 3.71 1.79 18.72
C TRP A 112 4.88 2.72 18.42
N SER A 113 5.41 2.70 17.20
CA SER A 113 6.49 3.57 16.76
C SER A 113 6.00 4.95 16.32
N SER A 114 4.99 5.00 15.45
CA SER A 114 4.44 6.25 14.89
C SER A 114 3.12 6.00 14.17
N ASN A 115 2.24 6.99 14.16
CA ASN A 115 1.02 7.04 13.34
C ASN A 115 1.05 8.20 12.32
N ASP A 116 2.22 8.81 12.09
CA ASP A 116 2.36 9.87 11.10
C ASP A 116 2.25 9.27 9.68
N PRO A 117 1.25 9.67 8.87
CA PRO A 117 1.03 9.11 7.54
C PRO A 117 2.21 9.31 6.58
N LYS A 118 3.11 10.27 6.85
CA LYS A 118 4.29 10.57 6.03
C LYS A 118 5.50 9.71 6.40
N VAL A 119 5.49 9.07 7.57
CA VAL A 119 6.58 8.17 7.97
C VAL A 119 6.61 6.98 7.03
N THR A 120 7.82 6.66 6.55
CA THR A 120 8.01 5.55 5.60
C THR A 120 8.39 4.26 6.31
N VAL A 121 7.83 3.14 5.82
CA VAL A 121 8.28 1.77 6.07
C VAL A 121 8.78 1.22 4.74
N HIS A 122 10.07 0.86 4.65
CA HIS A 122 10.71 0.44 3.39
C HIS A 122 10.47 1.41 2.22
N HIS A 123 10.60 2.72 2.48
CA HIS A 123 10.36 3.80 1.51
C HIS A 123 8.91 3.98 1.04
N VAL A 124 7.95 3.27 1.64
CA VAL A 124 6.51 3.44 1.40
C VAL A 124 5.90 4.22 2.57
N PRO A 125 5.21 5.36 2.34
CA PRO A 125 4.52 6.07 3.40
C PRO A 125 3.43 5.21 4.03
N LEU A 126 3.25 5.33 5.35
CA LEU A 126 2.24 4.57 6.10
C LEU A 126 0.82 4.82 5.58
N GLY A 127 0.50 6.09 5.29
CA GLY A 127 -0.84 6.53 4.90
C GLY A 127 -1.82 6.73 6.07
N PRO A 128 -3.02 7.25 5.76
CA PRO A 128 -4.02 7.55 6.77
C PRO A 128 -4.51 6.26 7.47
N HIS A 129 -4.75 6.35 8.77
CA HIS A 129 -5.23 5.24 9.63
C HIS A 129 -4.25 4.05 9.76
N ALA A 130 -2.97 4.24 9.43
CA ALA A 130 -1.94 3.23 9.63
C ALA A 130 -1.03 3.59 10.82
N VAL A 131 -0.47 2.55 11.45
CA VAL A 131 0.48 2.68 12.56
C VAL A 131 1.71 1.82 12.26
N ARG A 132 2.90 2.40 12.44
CA ARG A 132 4.15 1.66 12.48
C ARG A 132 4.37 1.10 13.87
N VAL A 133 4.71 -0.18 13.96
CA VAL A 133 4.93 -0.89 15.22
C VAL A 133 6.31 -1.56 15.19
N TYR A 134 7.03 -1.53 16.32
CA TYR A 134 8.20 -2.37 16.53
C TYR A 134 7.76 -3.68 17.19
N MET A 135 8.21 -4.81 16.66
CA MET A 135 7.94 -6.11 17.24
C MET A 135 8.97 -6.40 18.35
N ASP A 136 8.50 -6.78 19.53
CA ASP A 136 9.38 -7.15 20.65
C ASP A 136 9.55 -8.66 20.74
N LEU A 137 8.45 -9.41 20.80
CA LEU A 137 8.47 -10.86 20.99
C LEU A 137 7.43 -11.56 20.10
N PRO A 138 7.86 -12.49 19.22
CA PRO A 138 6.93 -13.37 18.52
C PRO A 138 6.40 -14.41 19.51
N LYS A 139 5.07 -14.58 19.58
CA LYS A 139 4.43 -15.61 20.41
C LYS A 139 4.24 -16.93 19.67
N LYS A 140 4.05 -16.88 18.35
CA LYS A 140 3.93 -18.06 17.49
C LYS A 140 5.10 -18.13 16.52
N SER A 141 5.92 -19.17 16.68
CA SER A 141 7.09 -19.40 15.81
C SER A 141 6.72 -19.78 14.37
N ASN A 142 5.52 -20.30 14.15
CA ASN A 142 5.00 -20.69 12.84
C ASN A 142 4.03 -19.67 12.21
N ALA A 143 3.85 -18.49 12.82
CA ALA A 143 3.04 -17.43 12.23
C ALA A 143 3.74 -16.84 11.00
N ILE A 144 2.98 -16.68 9.91
CA ILE A 144 3.50 -16.08 8.68
C ILE A 144 3.59 -14.56 8.89
N LEU A 145 4.77 -13.97 8.67
CA LEU A 145 5.03 -12.55 8.92
C LEU A 145 4.31 -11.61 7.93
N TRP A 146 4.03 -12.07 6.71
CA TRP A 146 3.37 -11.29 5.68
C TRP A 146 2.20 -12.05 5.08
N ARG A 147 1.22 -11.32 4.55
CA ARG A 147 0.14 -11.90 3.77
C ARG A 147 0.69 -12.38 2.42
N PRO A 148 0.48 -13.64 2.02
CA PRO A 148 0.84 -14.11 0.69
C PRO A 148 0.12 -13.28 -0.37
N ASN A 149 0.80 -12.99 -1.48
CA ASN A 149 0.16 -12.46 -2.67
C ASN A 149 -0.60 -13.60 -3.37
N SER A 150 -1.84 -13.31 -3.81
CA SER A 150 -2.65 -14.25 -4.60
C SER A 150 -2.28 -14.20 -6.08
#